data_AF-A0A1I6TEC3-F1
#
_entry.id   AF-A0A1I6TEC3-F1
#
_cell.length_a   1.000
_cell.length_b   1.000
_cell.length_c   1.000
_cell.angle_alpha   90.00
_cell.angle_beta   90.00
_cell.angle_gamma   90.00
#
_symmetry.space_group_name_H-M   'P 1'
#
loop_
_entity.id
_entity.type
_entity.pdbx_description
1 polymer ?
#
loop_
_entity_poly.entity_id
_entity_poly.type
_entity_poly.pdbx_seq_one_letter_code
_entity_poly.pdbx_strand_id
1 'polypeptide(L)'
;MDDIKQQLQNSCKHHDKGEILLYSDIQDNEFIFINENKPKNVTVKNEWIRVYPQHEIASQVIGYVEPANNNSYSNYALAGENGIELQYENDLKGIPEKTFIFKIKNKKFLWNMQDPQKGKDIQLTLDVKLQQKTEEALRDQVKQIPDANGGSAVVIDVKTGKILTMANSPAFDPNVLSTHVSSPEKEKIKVLSQNKTIQKIKYGESYVNMASTIKPLTILIGLNEKLFQPADTYLDTGDFRYDDQHNITNAAGTPTGEITPSQAIINSSNTFMTAKVAIPLFNQNNGNLEKVANIWTNYLKQFGLRSKTGVDLPFEEDGQYQLHASSKFESGISALLNASWGGNEVHTPIQLAQYAATLANKGDKYKPQITNTIINNDGKGTKKLKPILESSNHYPSHF
;
A
#
# COMPACT_ATOMS: atom_id res chain seq x y z
N MET A 1 -29.05 26.15 12.11
CA MET A 1 -30.41 26.33 11.55
C MET A 1 -30.38 26.76 10.08
N ASP A 2 -29.48 27.67 9.68
CA ASP A 2 -29.47 28.18 8.29
C ASP A 2 -29.11 27.13 7.24
N ASP A 3 -28.22 26.18 7.58
CA ASP A 3 -27.83 25.08 6.68
C ASP A 3 -28.99 24.13 6.35
N ILE A 4 -29.80 23.75 7.36
CA ILE A 4 -31.02 22.94 7.20
C ILE A 4 -32.03 23.66 6.30
N LYS A 5 -32.18 24.98 6.48
CA LYS A 5 -33.13 25.80 5.71
C LYS A 5 -32.73 25.87 4.24
N GLN A 6 -31.43 25.93 3.96
CA GLN A 6 -30.87 25.98 2.62
C GLN A 6 -30.92 24.61 1.91
N GLN A 7 -30.66 23.51 2.63
CA GLN A 7 -30.84 22.15 2.11
C GLN A 7 -32.30 21.86 1.75
N LEU A 8 -33.26 22.28 2.60
CA LEU A 8 -34.69 22.17 2.32
C LEU A 8 -35.10 22.97 1.07
N GLN A 9 -34.63 24.21 0.90
CA GLN A 9 -34.96 25.04 -0.25
C GLN A 9 -34.40 24.50 -1.57
N ASN A 10 -33.20 23.90 -1.55
CA ASN A 10 -32.59 23.31 -2.73
C ASN A 10 -33.27 21.99 -3.12
N SER A 11 -33.69 21.19 -2.14
CA SER A 11 -34.41 19.94 -2.40
C SER A 11 -35.83 20.19 -2.94
N CYS A 12 -36.55 21.21 -2.46
CA CYS A 12 -37.88 21.55 -2.98
C CYS A 12 -37.89 22.00 -4.46
N LYS A 13 -36.74 22.35 -5.05
CA LYS A 13 -36.64 22.69 -6.48
C LYS A 13 -36.65 21.47 -7.40
N HIS A 14 -36.37 20.28 -6.87
CA HIS A 14 -36.44 19.02 -7.60
C HIS A 14 -37.62 18.20 -7.05
N HIS A 15 -38.64 17.98 -7.89
CA HIS A 15 -39.82 17.17 -7.58
C HIS A 15 -39.51 15.67 -7.48
N ASP A 16 -38.42 15.28 -6.82
CA ASP A 16 -38.15 13.88 -6.55
C ASP A 16 -38.95 13.42 -5.34
N LYS A 17 -39.75 12.37 -5.53
CA LYS A 17 -40.56 11.68 -4.51
C LYS A 17 -39.68 10.88 -3.52
N GLY A 18 -38.51 11.39 -3.18
CA GLY A 18 -37.57 10.79 -2.24
C GLY A 18 -37.74 11.32 -0.83
N GLU A 19 -37.37 10.51 0.15
CA GLU A 19 -37.12 11.00 1.50
C GLU A 19 -35.86 11.88 1.51
N ILE A 20 -35.85 12.93 2.32
CA ILE A 20 -34.72 13.85 2.46
C ILE A 20 -34.15 13.65 3.86
N LEU A 21 -32.85 13.38 3.96
CA LEU A 21 -32.15 13.34 5.25
C LEU A 21 -32.13 14.75 5.84
N LEU A 22 -32.74 14.92 7.02
CA LEU A 22 -32.77 16.21 7.74
C LEU A 22 -31.68 16.32 8.80
N TYR A 23 -31.35 15.21 9.44
CA TYR A 23 -30.41 15.12 10.56
C TYR A 23 -29.98 13.66 10.78
N SER A 24 -28.71 13.43 11.11
CA SER A 24 -28.12 12.11 11.43
C SER A 24 -27.47 12.12 12.81
N ASP A 25 -27.07 10.94 13.30
CA ASP A 25 -26.28 10.78 14.54
C ASP A 25 -27.00 11.29 15.82
N ILE A 26 -28.33 11.11 15.83
CA ILE A 26 -29.24 11.48 16.91
C ILE A 26 -28.81 10.79 18.22
N GLN A 27 -28.53 11.58 19.25
CA GLN A 27 -28.25 11.07 20.60
C GLN A 27 -29.54 10.59 21.28
N ASP A 28 -29.44 9.71 22.28
CA ASP A 28 -30.62 9.11 22.95
C ASP A 28 -31.61 10.17 23.48
N ASN A 29 -31.11 11.27 24.02
CA ASN A 29 -31.93 12.39 24.52
C ASN A 29 -32.62 13.16 23.38
N GLU A 30 -31.95 13.36 22.25
CA GLU A 30 -32.49 13.99 21.05
C GLU A 30 -33.53 13.08 20.39
N PHE A 31 -33.31 11.77 20.38
CA PHE A 31 -34.23 10.79 19.82
C PHE A 31 -35.57 10.84 20.55
N ILE A 32 -35.56 10.88 21.89
CA ILE A 32 -36.78 11.01 22.69
C ILE A 32 -37.53 12.29 22.29
N PHE A 33 -36.83 13.43 22.27
CA PHE A 33 -37.44 14.72 21.93
C PHE A 33 -38.00 14.74 20.50
N ILE A 34 -37.25 14.27 19.51
CA ILE A 34 -37.68 14.22 18.11
C ILE A 34 -38.86 13.27 17.96
N ASN A 35 -38.82 12.09 18.56
CA ASN A 35 -39.88 11.11 18.41
C ASN A 35 -41.23 11.58 18.98
N GLU A 36 -41.20 12.38 20.06
CA GLU A 36 -42.39 13.00 20.65
C GLU A 36 -42.93 14.19 19.83
N ASN A 37 -42.04 14.96 19.19
CA ASN A 37 -42.40 16.25 18.58
C ASN A 37 -42.38 16.26 17.04
N LYS A 38 -42.00 15.15 16.39
CA LYS A 38 -41.84 15.11 14.93
C LYS A 38 -43.18 15.33 14.19
N PRO A 39 -43.18 16.14 13.12
CA PRO A 39 -44.31 16.24 12.21
C PRO A 39 -44.70 14.89 11.58
N LYS A 40 -45.96 14.74 11.13
CA LYS A 40 -46.47 13.50 10.51
C LYS A 40 -45.67 13.04 9.29
N ASN A 41 -45.04 13.97 8.58
CA ASN A 41 -44.21 13.70 7.40
C ASN A 41 -42.72 13.49 7.72
N VAL A 42 -42.34 13.46 9.00
CA VAL A 42 -40.97 13.16 9.45
C VAL A 42 -40.92 11.75 10.03
N THR A 43 -39.98 10.95 9.51
CA THR A 43 -39.70 9.59 9.96
C THR A 43 -38.32 9.55 10.61
N VAL A 44 -38.19 8.76 11.67
CA VAL A 44 -36.90 8.43 12.28
C VAL A 44 -36.59 6.99 11.89
N LYS A 45 -35.38 6.75 11.41
CA LYS A 45 -34.92 5.43 10.96
C LYS A 45 -33.66 5.06 11.73
N ASN A 46 -33.60 3.79 12.12
CA ASN A 46 -32.38 3.21 12.66
C ASN A 46 -31.56 2.68 11.48
N GLU A 47 -30.28 3.03 11.46
CA GLU A 47 -29.35 2.61 10.43
C GLU A 47 -28.09 2.04 11.07
N TRP A 48 -27.45 1.12 10.36
CA TRP A 48 -26.17 0.57 10.77
C TRP A 48 -25.07 1.53 10.33
N ILE A 49 -24.32 2.07 11.29
CA ILE A 49 -23.14 2.88 11.03
C ILE A 49 -21.87 2.03 11.13
N ARG A 50 -20.90 2.30 10.25
CA ARG A 50 -19.56 1.73 10.36
C ARG A 50 -18.74 2.56 11.33
N VAL A 51 -18.16 1.92 12.33
CA VAL A 51 -17.34 2.55 13.38
C VAL A 51 -15.94 1.98 13.33
N TYR A 52 -14.93 2.85 13.42
CA TYR A 52 -13.50 2.52 13.46
C TYR A 52 -12.95 2.88 14.84
N PRO A 53 -12.91 1.94 15.81
CA PRO A 53 -12.61 2.26 17.21
C PRO A 53 -11.18 2.75 17.45
N GLN A 54 -10.27 2.44 16.54
CA GLN A 54 -8.87 2.83 16.62
C GLN A 54 -8.58 4.13 15.84
N HIS A 55 -9.62 4.84 15.37
CA HIS A 55 -9.49 6.11 14.65
C HIS A 55 -8.48 6.02 13.49
N GLU A 56 -7.37 6.75 13.58
CA GLU A 56 -6.35 6.85 12.53
C GLU A 56 -5.49 5.60 12.36
N ILE A 57 -5.46 4.69 13.34
CA ILE A 57 -4.53 3.57 13.34
C ILE A 57 -4.83 2.60 12.19
N ALA A 58 -3.83 2.34 11.36
CA ALA A 58 -3.92 1.51 10.14
C ALA A 58 -5.00 1.97 9.14
N SER A 59 -5.40 3.25 9.14
CA SER A 59 -6.56 3.69 8.37
C SER A 59 -6.46 3.50 6.86
N GLN A 60 -5.28 3.65 6.25
CA GLN A 60 -5.08 3.34 4.82
C GLN A 60 -5.07 1.83 4.52
N VAL A 61 -4.81 0.98 5.51
CA VAL A 61 -4.90 -0.47 5.36
C VAL A 61 -6.36 -0.89 5.47
N ILE A 62 -7.03 -0.46 6.54
CA ILE A 62 -8.43 -0.80 6.82
C ILE A 62 -9.32 -0.22 5.71
N GLY A 63 -9.08 1.03 5.33
CA GLY A 63 -9.91 1.77 4.39
C GLY A 63 -11.13 2.38 5.06
N TYR A 64 -12.14 2.65 4.26
CA TYR A 64 -13.40 3.23 4.72
C TYR A 64 -14.56 2.80 3.83
N VAL A 65 -15.78 3.09 4.28
CA VAL A 65 -17.02 2.89 3.52
C VAL A 65 -17.72 4.22 3.31
N GLU A 66 -18.43 4.35 2.18
CA GLU A 66 -19.32 5.48 1.89
C GLU A 66 -20.72 4.99 1.49
N PRO A 67 -21.75 5.85 1.59
CA PRO A 67 -23.05 5.56 1.00
C PRO A 67 -22.91 5.27 -0.50
N ALA A 68 -23.40 4.11 -0.94
CA ALA A 68 -23.30 3.65 -2.31
C ALA A 68 -24.11 4.57 -3.24
N ASN A 69 -23.48 5.06 -4.32
CA ASN A 69 -24.10 5.93 -5.33
C ASN A 69 -25.17 5.23 -6.21
N ASN A 70 -25.66 4.05 -5.84
CA ASN A 70 -26.59 3.27 -6.66
C ASN A 70 -28.06 3.62 -6.39
N ASN A 71 -28.77 3.99 -7.45
CA ASN A 71 -30.22 4.28 -7.52
C ASN A 71 -31.14 3.06 -7.23
N SER A 72 -30.78 2.15 -6.32
CA SER A 72 -31.57 0.93 -6.08
C SER A 72 -31.84 0.67 -4.61
N TYR A 73 -33.13 0.82 -4.27
CA TYR A 73 -33.91 0.31 -3.14
C TYR A 73 -33.48 0.66 -1.70
N SER A 74 -32.27 1.18 -1.48
CA SER A 74 -31.81 1.75 -0.21
C SER A 74 -30.78 2.83 -0.50
N ASN A 75 -31.15 4.10 -0.36
CA ASN A 75 -30.25 5.25 -0.54
C ASN A 75 -29.13 5.33 0.53
N TYR A 76 -29.02 4.32 1.41
CA TYR A 76 -28.17 4.31 2.61
C TYR A 76 -27.34 3.02 2.74
N ALA A 77 -27.24 2.20 1.68
CA ALA A 77 -26.33 1.05 1.71
C ALA A 77 -24.88 1.54 1.68
N LEU A 78 -24.04 1.06 2.59
CA LEU A 78 -22.60 1.39 2.60
C LEU A 78 -21.84 0.47 1.65
N ALA A 79 -20.83 1.00 0.97
CA ALA A 79 -19.89 0.26 0.13
C ALA A 79 -18.46 0.60 0.53
N GLY A 80 -17.58 -0.41 0.60
CA GLY A 80 -16.14 -0.19 0.77
C GLY A 80 -15.54 0.59 -0.39
N GLU A 81 -14.79 1.65 -0.07
CA GLU A 81 -14.18 2.54 -1.06
C GLU A 81 -12.65 2.35 -1.17
N ASN A 82 -12.03 1.78 -0.13
CA ASN A 82 -10.58 1.56 -0.11
C ASN A 82 -10.20 0.43 0.88
N GLY A 83 -8.93 0.05 0.90
CA GLY A 83 -8.35 -0.87 1.89
C GLY A 83 -9.03 -2.24 1.96
N ILE A 84 -9.08 -2.81 3.15
CA ILE A 84 -9.78 -4.07 3.47
C ILE A 84 -11.28 -3.96 3.20
N GLU A 85 -11.89 -2.82 3.50
CA GLU A 85 -13.33 -2.60 3.25
C GLU A 85 -13.67 -2.86 1.78
N LEU A 86 -12.92 -2.30 0.84
CA LEU A 86 -13.13 -2.54 -0.60
C LEU A 86 -12.65 -3.93 -1.03
N GLN A 87 -11.47 -4.37 -0.59
CA GLN A 87 -10.89 -5.65 -1.01
C GLN A 87 -11.80 -6.84 -0.67
N TYR A 88 -12.45 -6.78 0.49
CA TYR A 88 -13.29 -7.85 1.03
C TYR A 88 -14.77 -7.48 1.09
N GLU A 89 -15.22 -6.45 0.38
CA GLU A 89 -16.62 -5.99 0.30
C GLU A 89 -17.61 -7.16 0.14
N ASN A 90 -17.32 -8.11 -0.76
CA ASN A 90 -18.19 -9.27 -1.00
C ASN A 90 -18.27 -10.24 0.19
N ASP A 91 -17.23 -10.33 1.00
CA ASP A 91 -17.23 -11.11 2.23
C ASP A 91 -17.87 -10.32 3.40
N LEU A 92 -17.66 -8.99 3.44
CA LEU A 92 -18.07 -8.09 4.54
C LEU A 92 -19.53 -7.63 4.49
N LYS A 93 -20.12 -7.43 3.31
CA LYS A 93 -21.46 -6.81 3.17
C LYS A 93 -22.63 -7.70 3.61
N GLY A 94 -22.42 -9.01 3.68
CA GLY A 94 -23.47 -9.97 3.98
C GLY A 94 -24.58 -9.98 2.92
N ILE A 95 -25.79 -10.37 3.33
CA ILE A 95 -26.97 -10.43 2.47
C ILE A 95 -28.12 -9.71 3.18
N PRO A 96 -28.74 -8.68 2.57
CA PRO A 96 -29.82 -7.94 3.21
C PRO A 96 -31.13 -8.75 3.26
N GLU A 97 -31.98 -8.43 4.22
CA GLU A 97 -33.35 -8.93 4.26
C GLU A 97 -34.14 -8.41 3.05
N LYS A 98 -34.99 -9.27 2.46
CA LYS A 98 -35.98 -8.83 1.47
C LYS A 98 -37.37 -9.17 1.96
N THR A 99 -38.15 -8.14 2.27
CA THR A 99 -39.55 -8.30 2.68
C THR A 99 -40.47 -7.65 1.65
N PHE A 100 -41.38 -8.46 1.09
CA PHE A 100 -42.42 -8.01 0.18
C PHE A 100 -43.57 -7.41 1.01
N ILE A 101 -43.88 -6.13 0.75
CA ILE A 101 -44.94 -5.41 1.45
C ILE A 101 -46.09 -5.19 0.47
N PHE A 102 -47.26 -5.74 0.77
CA PHE A 102 -48.48 -5.45 0.02
C PHE A 102 -49.57 -4.93 0.94
N LYS A 103 -50.41 -4.04 0.42
CA LYS A 103 -51.48 -3.40 1.17
C LYS A 103 -52.82 -3.83 0.60
N ILE A 104 -53.67 -4.43 1.43
CA ILE A 104 -55.06 -4.76 1.09
C ILE A 104 -55.98 -3.92 1.98
N LYS A 105 -56.76 -3.04 1.36
CA LYS A 105 -57.53 -1.99 2.06
C LYS A 105 -56.61 -1.14 2.95
N ASN A 106 -56.88 -1.05 4.26
CA ASN A 106 -56.06 -0.33 5.25
C ASN A 106 -55.10 -1.24 6.03
N LYS A 107 -54.96 -2.52 5.68
CA LYS A 107 -54.03 -3.45 6.33
C LYS A 107 -52.78 -3.65 5.47
N LYS A 108 -51.60 -3.53 6.10
CA LYS A 108 -50.30 -3.89 5.50
C LYS A 108 -50.01 -5.35 5.83
N PHE A 109 -49.55 -6.10 4.84
CA PHE A 109 -49.07 -7.46 4.97
C PHE A 109 -47.58 -7.48 4.60
N LEU A 110 -46.81 -8.24 5.37
CA LEU A 110 -45.36 -8.39 5.25
C LEU A 110 -45.11 -9.86 4.91
N TRP A 111 -44.41 -10.12 3.82
CA TRP A 111 -43.94 -11.45 3.47
C TRP A 111 -42.43 -11.40 3.32
N ASN A 112 -41.71 -11.98 4.30
CA ASN A 112 -40.28 -12.15 4.21
C ASN A 112 -39.94 -13.16 3.10
N MET A 113 -39.20 -12.70 2.09
CA MET A 113 -38.69 -13.50 0.99
C MET A 113 -37.27 -14.00 1.23
N GLN A 114 -36.52 -13.32 2.10
CA GLN A 114 -35.11 -13.59 2.36
C GLN A 114 -34.72 -13.00 3.71
N ASP A 115 -34.24 -13.85 4.62
CA ASP A 115 -33.68 -13.42 5.89
C ASP A 115 -32.29 -12.78 5.71
N PRO A 116 -31.93 -11.80 6.56
CA PRO A 116 -30.62 -11.18 6.50
C PRO A 116 -29.54 -12.18 6.94
N GLN A 117 -28.40 -12.16 6.25
CA GLN A 117 -27.20 -12.88 6.64
C GLN A 117 -26.09 -11.89 6.94
N LYS A 118 -25.46 -12.01 8.11
CA LYS A 118 -24.32 -11.18 8.50
C LYS A 118 -23.18 -11.33 7.47
N GLY A 119 -22.34 -10.32 7.29
CA GLY A 119 -21.06 -10.48 6.61
C GLY A 119 -20.07 -11.29 7.44
N LYS A 120 -19.06 -11.85 6.78
CA LYS A 120 -17.96 -12.59 7.41
C LYS A 120 -17.05 -11.64 8.17
N ASP A 121 -16.39 -12.17 9.20
CA ASP A 121 -15.35 -11.42 9.91
C ASP A 121 -13.98 -11.65 9.25
N ILE A 122 -13.20 -10.59 9.11
CA ILE A 122 -11.85 -10.62 8.53
C ILE A 122 -10.84 -10.37 9.64
N GLN A 123 -9.94 -11.34 9.88
CA GLN A 123 -8.82 -11.18 10.80
C GLN A 123 -7.56 -10.83 10.02
N LEU A 124 -6.94 -9.70 10.35
CA LEU A 124 -5.70 -9.23 9.75
C LEU A 124 -4.45 -9.84 10.41
N THR A 125 -3.30 -9.72 9.76
CA THR A 125 -1.98 -10.10 10.26
C THR A 125 -1.31 -9.00 11.07
N LEU A 126 -1.88 -7.79 11.07
CA LEU A 126 -1.36 -6.63 11.80
C LEU A 126 -1.24 -6.89 13.31
N ASP A 127 -0.08 -6.59 13.87
CA ASP A 127 0.08 -6.45 15.31
C ASP A 127 -0.28 -5.01 15.69
N VAL A 128 -1.41 -4.83 16.37
CA VAL A 128 -1.95 -3.50 16.70
C VAL A 128 -0.98 -2.66 17.54
N LYS A 129 -0.20 -3.28 18.42
CA LYS A 129 0.75 -2.55 19.28
C LYS A 129 1.96 -2.10 18.46
N LEU A 130 2.47 -2.98 17.59
CA LEU A 130 3.57 -2.64 16.68
C LEU A 130 3.15 -1.59 15.66
N GLN A 131 1.95 -1.71 15.09
CA GLN A 131 1.37 -0.75 14.16
C GLN A 131 1.31 0.65 14.79
N GLN A 132 0.69 0.75 15.97
CA GLN A 132 0.55 2.03 16.68
C GLN A 132 1.92 2.64 17.00
N LYS A 133 2.86 1.84 17.52
CA LYS A 133 4.22 2.33 17.84
C LYS A 133 4.98 2.79 16.61
N THR A 134 4.78 2.12 15.47
CA THR A 134 5.40 2.49 14.21
C THR A 134 4.81 3.78 13.66
N GLU A 135 3.50 3.95 13.69
CA GLU A 135 2.84 5.19 13.26
C GLU A 135 3.21 6.39 14.15
N GLU A 136 3.31 6.19 15.47
CA GLU A 136 3.81 7.19 16.41
C GLU A 136 5.23 7.63 16.03
N ALA A 137 6.16 6.67 15.92
CA ALA A 137 7.56 6.96 15.57
C ALA A 137 7.71 7.61 14.19
N LEU A 138 6.95 7.14 13.19
CA LEU A 138 6.97 7.68 11.84
C LEU A 138 6.45 9.12 11.80
N ARG A 139 5.35 9.40 12.50
CA ARG A 139 4.78 10.75 12.60
C ARG A 139 5.73 11.71 13.31
N ASP A 140 6.38 11.26 14.39
CA ASP A 140 7.34 12.08 15.12
C ASP A 140 8.58 12.38 14.28
N GLN A 141 9.07 11.40 13.52
CA GLN A 141 10.20 11.61 12.61
C GLN A 141 9.87 12.56 11.46
N VAL A 142 8.70 12.40 10.81
CA VAL A 142 8.26 13.29 9.72
C VAL A 142 8.17 14.74 10.19
N LYS A 143 7.70 14.99 11.42
CA LYS A 143 7.65 16.35 11.99
C LYS A 143 9.03 16.97 12.23
N GLN A 144 10.05 16.16 12.48
CA GLN A 144 11.40 16.63 12.77
C GLN A 144 12.21 16.93 11.51
N ILE A 145 11.83 16.39 10.36
CA ILE A 145 12.54 16.59 9.09
C ILE A 145 11.95 17.81 8.37
N PRO A 146 12.75 18.87 8.12
CA PRO A 146 12.30 20.00 7.31
C PRO A 146 11.83 19.53 5.92
N ASP A 147 10.73 20.12 5.43
CA ASP A 147 10.14 19.84 4.11
C ASP A 147 9.62 18.40 3.90
N ALA A 148 9.58 17.56 4.94
CA ALA A 148 9.00 16.23 4.85
C ALA A 148 7.45 16.30 4.79
N ASN A 149 6.89 15.85 3.66
CA ASN A 149 5.44 15.84 3.41
C ASN A 149 4.75 14.52 3.80
N GLY A 150 5.52 13.56 4.30
CA GLY A 150 5.01 12.25 4.71
C GLY A 150 6.09 11.19 4.82
N GLY A 151 5.67 9.98 5.17
CA GLY A 151 6.54 8.82 5.28
C GLY A 151 5.72 7.54 5.30
N SER A 152 6.40 6.41 5.14
CA SER A 152 5.80 5.08 5.11
C SER A 152 6.71 4.08 5.81
N ALA A 153 6.13 3.07 6.45
CA ALA A 153 6.87 1.97 7.04
C ALA A 153 6.11 0.65 6.88
N VAL A 154 6.83 -0.41 6.51
CA VAL A 154 6.26 -1.74 6.31
C VAL A 154 7.13 -2.76 7.04
N VAL A 155 6.51 -3.65 7.81
CA VAL A 155 7.17 -4.75 8.52
C VAL A 155 6.60 -6.07 8.03
N ILE A 156 7.47 -6.95 7.55
CA ILE A 156 7.10 -8.26 7.01
C ILE A 156 7.79 -9.37 7.83
N ASP A 157 7.03 -10.39 8.22
CA ASP A 157 7.60 -11.66 8.69
C ASP A 157 8.28 -12.37 7.51
N VAL A 158 9.60 -12.43 7.59
CA VAL A 158 10.50 -12.99 6.56
C VAL A 158 10.11 -14.42 6.17
N LYS A 159 9.64 -15.24 7.11
CA LYS A 159 9.38 -16.66 6.88
C LYS A 159 7.99 -16.94 6.32
N THR A 160 7.08 -15.96 6.39
CA THR A 160 5.68 -16.18 6.03
C THR A 160 5.12 -15.16 5.06
N GLY A 161 5.82 -14.05 4.80
CA GLY A 161 5.29 -12.92 4.02
C GLY A 161 4.17 -12.15 4.73
N LYS A 162 3.94 -12.39 6.03
CA LYS A 162 2.84 -11.72 6.73
C LYS A 162 3.23 -10.30 7.05
N ILE A 163 2.35 -9.35 6.74
CA ILE A 163 2.56 -7.93 7.03
C ILE A 163 2.13 -7.67 8.48
N LEU A 164 3.10 -7.42 9.36
CA LEU A 164 2.84 -7.13 10.76
C LEU A 164 2.51 -5.66 10.99
N THR A 165 2.97 -4.78 10.10
CA THR A 165 2.73 -3.34 10.14
C THR A 165 2.78 -2.76 8.74
N MET A 166 1.87 -1.83 8.45
CA MET A 166 1.85 -1.03 7.22
C MET A 166 1.35 0.37 7.59
N ALA A 167 2.30 1.24 7.89
CA ALA A 167 2.06 2.59 8.41
C ALA A 167 2.26 3.63 7.31
N ASN A 168 1.40 4.65 7.33
CA ASN A 168 1.46 5.82 6.45
C ASN A 168 1.43 7.09 7.30
N SER A 169 2.15 8.12 6.88
CA SER A 169 2.09 9.46 7.46
C SER A 169 1.95 10.51 6.33
N PRO A 170 1.01 11.47 6.46
CA PRO A 170 -0.06 11.54 7.46
C PRO A 170 -1.07 10.37 7.35
N ALA A 171 -1.73 10.08 8.48
CA ALA A 171 -2.90 9.21 8.56
C ALA A 171 -4.20 10.02 8.48
N PHE A 172 -5.34 9.35 8.47
CA PHE A 172 -6.67 9.96 8.54
C PHE A 172 -7.62 9.16 9.43
N ASP A 173 -8.67 9.78 9.97
CA ASP A 173 -9.72 9.09 10.72
C ASP A 173 -10.87 8.66 9.76
N PRO A 174 -11.09 7.35 9.51
CA PRO A 174 -12.15 6.86 8.64
C PRO A 174 -13.57 7.18 9.14
N ASN A 175 -13.74 7.43 10.44
CA ASN A 175 -15.06 7.79 10.99
C ASN A 175 -15.58 9.12 10.43
N VAL A 176 -14.69 10.00 9.94
CA VAL A 176 -15.11 11.27 9.32
C VAL A 176 -15.75 11.01 7.96
N LEU A 177 -15.28 10.00 7.21
CA LEU A 177 -15.78 9.66 5.88
C LEU A 177 -17.08 8.85 5.91
N SER A 178 -17.31 8.04 6.95
CA SER A 178 -18.49 7.17 7.08
C SER A 178 -19.80 7.90 7.42
N THR A 179 -19.77 9.21 7.66
CA THR A 179 -20.98 10.00 7.92
C THR A 179 -21.78 10.26 6.64
N HIS A 180 -23.05 10.66 6.73
CA HIS A 180 -23.88 10.94 5.55
C HIS A 180 -23.73 12.38 5.01
N VAL A 181 -23.09 13.27 5.76
CA VAL A 181 -22.99 14.69 5.39
C VAL A 181 -21.79 14.91 4.48
N SER A 182 -22.02 15.38 3.25
CA SER A 182 -20.93 15.84 2.38
C SER A 182 -20.36 17.14 2.95
N SER A 183 -19.04 17.21 3.15
CA SER A 183 -18.36 18.40 3.66
C SER A 183 -17.03 18.62 2.93
N PRO A 184 -16.57 19.88 2.80
CA PRO A 184 -15.23 20.18 2.25
C PRO A 184 -14.09 19.49 3.00
N GLU A 185 -14.32 19.10 4.26
CA GLU A 185 -13.38 18.35 5.09
C GLU A 185 -13.23 16.90 4.62
N LYS A 186 -14.31 16.24 4.21
CA LYS A 186 -14.25 14.88 3.63
C LYS A 186 -13.37 14.83 2.40
N GLU A 187 -13.53 15.78 1.48
CA GLU A 187 -12.72 15.81 0.26
C GLU A 187 -11.21 15.95 0.56
N LYS A 188 -10.84 16.71 1.60
CA LYS A 188 -9.45 16.79 2.05
C LYS A 188 -8.95 15.47 2.64
N ILE A 189 -9.78 14.78 3.42
CA ILE A 189 -9.46 13.50 4.05
C ILE A 189 -9.36 12.36 3.02
N LYS A 190 -10.22 12.34 2.00
CA LYS A 190 -10.18 11.32 0.93
C LYS A 190 -8.83 11.27 0.24
N VAL A 191 -8.16 12.41 0.06
CA VAL A 191 -6.80 12.47 -0.51
C VAL A 191 -5.78 11.70 0.35
N LEU A 192 -5.97 11.65 1.68
CA LEU A 192 -5.10 10.93 2.61
C LEU A 192 -5.36 9.43 2.67
N SER A 193 -6.48 8.98 2.10
CA SER A 193 -6.87 7.56 2.12
C SER A 193 -6.02 6.68 1.21
N GLN A 194 -5.31 7.28 0.24
CA GLN A 194 -4.38 6.55 -0.63
C GLN A 194 -3.29 5.88 0.20
N ASN A 195 -3.12 4.58 0.00
CA ASN A 195 -2.08 3.83 0.69
C ASN A 195 -0.73 4.02 -0.04
N LYS A 196 0.09 4.95 0.47
CA LYS A 196 1.39 5.31 -0.10
C LYS A 196 2.41 4.17 -0.08
N THR A 197 2.13 3.09 0.66
CA THR A 197 2.98 1.90 0.63
C THR A 197 2.85 1.09 -0.67
N ILE A 198 1.75 1.27 -1.42
CA ILE A 198 1.40 0.49 -2.62
C ILE A 198 0.98 1.35 -3.83
N GLN A 199 0.75 2.66 -3.66
CA GLN A 199 0.23 3.58 -4.69
C GLN A 199 1.07 4.85 -4.83
N LYS A 200 1.21 5.38 -6.05
CA LYS A 200 1.76 6.72 -6.32
C LYS A 200 0.78 7.83 -5.93
N ILE A 201 1.27 8.91 -5.31
CA ILE A 201 0.47 10.13 -5.14
C ILE A 201 0.39 10.86 -6.49
N LYS A 202 -0.81 11.26 -6.90
CA LYS A 202 -1.04 12.07 -8.11
C LYS A 202 -0.28 13.43 -8.09
N TYR A 203 0.15 13.89 -6.92
CA TYR A 203 0.82 15.17 -6.67
C TYR A 203 2.09 15.04 -5.79
N GLY A 204 2.72 13.86 -5.75
CA GLY A 204 3.94 13.59 -4.97
C GLY A 204 4.55 12.22 -5.28
N GLU A 205 5.79 11.98 -4.89
CA GLU A 205 6.47 10.71 -5.17
C GLU A 205 6.30 9.74 -3.98
N SER A 206 5.33 8.81 -4.05
CA SER A 206 5.31 7.64 -3.13
C SER A 206 6.37 6.61 -3.48
N TYR A 207 6.92 6.70 -4.69
CA TYR A 207 8.00 5.84 -5.10
C TYR A 207 9.27 6.27 -4.40
N VAL A 208 9.92 5.31 -3.76
CA VAL A 208 11.16 5.52 -3.04
C VAL A 208 12.29 5.15 -3.98
N ASN A 209 13.20 6.09 -4.20
CA ASN A 209 14.47 5.79 -4.85
C ASN A 209 15.25 4.82 -3.96
N MET A 210 15.59 3.64 -4.49
CA MET A 210 16.30 2.63 -3.72
C MET A 210 17.66 3.13 -3.24
N ALA A 211 18.34 3.90 -4.09
CA ALA A 211 19.72 4.30 -3.89
C ALA A 211 20.54 3.12 -3.33
N SER A 212 21.30 3.35 -2.26
CA SER A 212 22.20 2.35 -1.68
C SER A 212 21.52 1.08 -1.15
N THR A 213 20.19 1.04 -0.99
CA THR A 213 19.50 -0.16 -0.51
C THR A 213 19.60 -1.34 -1.51
N ILE A 214 19.90 -1.08 -2.79
CA ILE A 214 20.14 -2.14 -3.80
C ILE A 214 21.46 -2.90 -3.61
N LYS A 215 22.47 -2.28 -2.97
CA LYS A 215 23.86 -2.76 -3.03
C LYS A 215 24.06 -4.21 -2.59
N PRO A 216 23.35 -4.74 -1.57
CA PRO A 216 23.39 -6.17 -1.26
C PRO A 216 23.00 -7.05 -2.44
N LEU A 217 21.95 -6.68 -3.19
CA LEU A 217 21.56 -7.38 -4.42
C LEU A 217 22.61 -7.20 -5.53
N THR A 218 23.17 -6.01 -5.70
CA THR A 218 24.25 -5.78 -6.68
C THR A 218 25.48 -6.67 -6.41
N ILE A 219 25.89 -6.80 -5.15
CA ILE A 219 26.95 -7.73 -4.76
C ILE A 219 26.56 -9.18 -5.04
N LEU A 220 25.33 -9.58 -4.72
CA LEU A 220 24.83 -10.92 -5.04
C LEU A 220 24.88 -11.21 -6.54
N ILE A 221 24.52 -10.25 -7.40
CA ILE A 221 24.65 -10.37 -8.85
C ILE A 221 26.11 -10.61 -9.23
N GLY A 222 27.04 -9.82 -8.69
CA GLY A 222 28.47 -9.99 -8.98
C GLY A 222 29.03 -11.35 -8.57
N LEU A 223 28.63 -11.84 -7.40
CA LEU A 223 29.02 -13.16 -6.92
C LEU A 223 28.41 -14.28 -7.78
N ASN A 224 27.11 -14.21 -8.08
CA ASN A 224 26.39 -15.25 -8.83
C ASN A 224 26.80 -15.32 -10.31
N GLU A 225 27.12 -14.17 -10.92
CA GLU A 225 27.68 -14.07 -12.27
C GLU A 225 29.19 -14.34 -12.33
N LYS A 226 29.81 -14.67 -11.19
CA LYS A 226 31.24 -15.02 -11.02
C LYS A 226 32.20 -13.91 -11.44
N LEU A 227 31.82 -12.64 -11.20
CA LEU A 227 32.63 -11.45 -11.53
C LEU A 227 33.75 -11.20 -10.53
N PHE A 228 33.62 -11.70 -9.31
CA PHE A 228 34.61 -11.67 -8.25
C PHE A 228 34.30 -12.74 -7.20
N GLN A 229 35.28 -12.99 -6.32
CA GLN A 229 35.16 -13.86 -5.15
C GLN A 229 34.96 -13.02 -3.86
N PRO A 230 34.42 -13.60 -2.77
CA PRO A 230 34.24 -12.89 -1.50
C PRO A 230 35.53 -12.30 -0.90
N ALA A 231 36.68 -12.90 -1.21
CA ALA A 231 37.99 -12.47 -0.73
C ALA A 231 38.71 -11.49 -1.67
N ASP A 232 38.18 -11.26 -2.88
CA ASP A 232 38.77 -10.31 -3.81
C ASP A 232 38.72 -8.90 -3.23
N THR A 233 39.73 -8.10 -3.54
CA THR A 233 39.80 -6.71 -3.11
C THR A 233 39.65 -5.74 -4.27
N TYR A 234 39.29 -4.52 -3.92
CA TYR A 234 39.22 -3.37 -4.82
C TYR A 234 39.75 -2.15 -4.08
N LEU A 235 40.69 -1.43 -4.69
CA LEU A 235 41.18 -0.16 -4.17
C LEU A 235 40.16 0.94 -4.50
N ASP A 236 39.35 1.32 -3.53
CA ASP A 236 38.35 2.37 -3.66
C ASP A 236 38.98 3.74 -3.37
N THR A 237 39.25 4.48 -4.44
CA THR A 237 39.80 5.84 -4.39
C THR A 237 38.74 6.91 -4.09
N GLY A 238 37.48 6.53 -3.89
CA GLY A 238 36.35 7.44 -3.64
C GLY A 238 35.63 7.92 -4.89
N ASP A 239 36.25 7.76 -6.06
CA ASP A 239 35.67 8.11 -7.36
C ASP A 239 36.04 7.08 -8.43
N PHE A 240 35.14 6.88 -9.38
CA PHE A 240 35.31 5.97 -10.51
C PHE A 240 35.02 6.73 -11.80
N ARG A 241 36.09 7.01 -12.54
CA ARG A 241 36.03 7.69 -13.84
C ARG A 241 35.81 6.67 -14.95
N TYR A 242 34.63 6.71 -15.56
CA TYR A 242 34.27 5.84 -16.68
C TYR A 242 34.76 6.40 -18.03
N ASP A 243 34.64 7.71 -18.22
CA ASP A 243 35.18 8.44 -19.37
C ASP A 243 35.63 9.86 -18.94
N ASP A 244 36.03 10.70 -19.89
CA ASP A 244 36.54 12.05 -19.59
C ASP A 244 35.48 13.03 -19.04
N GLN A 245 34.19 12.66 -19.09
CA GLN A 245 33.07 13.54 -18.75
C GLN A 245 32.21 13.00 -17.59
N HIS A 246 32.27 11.70 -17.30
CA HIS A 246 31.42 11.04 -16.31
C HIS A 246 32.22 10.41 -15.18
N ASN A 247 31.96 10.87 -13.95
CA ASN A 247 32.53 10.33 -12.73
C ASN A 247 31.42 9.87 -11.77
N ILE A 248 31.59 8.66 -11.22
CA ILE A 248 30.74 8.14 -10.13
C ILE A 248 31.51 8.31 -8.83
N THR A 249 30.93 9.02 -7.88
CA THR A 249 31.54 9.30 -6.58
C THR A 249 30.81 8.57 -5.46
N ASN A 250 31.52 8.21 -4.40
CA ASN A 250 30.90 7.77 -3.16
C ASN A 250 30.18 8.94 -2.48
N ALA A 251 29.13 8.65 -1.69
CA ALA A 251 28.54 9.65 -0.81
C ALA A 251 29.62 10.18 0.16
N ALA A 252 29.58 11.48 0.47
CA ALA A 252 30.69 12.29 0.99
C ALA A 252 31.76 11.55 1.83
N GLY A 253 32.97 11.43 1.26
CA GLY A 253 34.17 11.94 1.92
C GLY A 253 35.12 10.98 2.65
N THR A 254 35.53 9.85 2.06
CA THR A 254 36.95 9.41 2.04
C THR A 254 37.10 8.15 1.16
N PRO A 255 38.24 7.99 0.45
CA PRO A 255 38.64 6.70 -0.10
C PRO A 255 38.50 5.64 0.99
N THR A 256 37.79 4.55 0.70
CA THR A 256 37.62 3.47 1.70
C THR A 256 38.83 2.54 1.75
N GLY A 257 39.81 2.78 0.86
CA GLY A 257 41.03 2.02 0.76
C GLY A 257 40.79 0.70 0.05
N GLU A 258 41.61 -0.29 0.36
CA GLU A 258 41.42 -1.64 -0.16
C GLU A 258 40.25 -2.32 0.56
N ILE A 259 39.19 -2.63 -0.20
CA ILE A 259 37.93 -3.19 0.34
C ILE A 259 37.52 -4.48 -0.37
N THR A 260 36.95 -5.38 0.41
CA THR A 260 36.26 -6.61 -0.03
C THR A 260 34.80 -6.32 -0.39
N PRO A 261 34.09 -7.25 -1.08
CA PRO A 261 32.65 -7.15 -1.31
C PRO A 261 31.82 -6.86 -0.05
N SER A 262 32.20 -7.46 1.09
CA SER A 262 31.51 -7.24 2.37
C SER A 262 31.71 -5.81 2.88
N GLN A 263 32.94 -5.29 2.80
CA GLN A 263 33.28 -3.91 3.16
C GLN A 263 32.64 -2.92 2.19
N ALA A 264 32.43 -3.27 0.92
CA ALA A 264 31.70 -2.45 -0.03
C ALA A 264 30.23 -2.21 0.38
N ILE A 265 29.58 -3.20 1.01
CA ILE A 265 28.24 -3.04 1.59
C ILE A 265 28.32 -2.16 2.84
N ILE A 266 29.25 -2.44 3.77
CA ILE A 266 29.43 -1.68 5.03
C ILE A 266 29.67 -0.20 4.75
N ASN A 267 30.56 0.10 3.81
CA ASN A 267 30.94 1.45 3.45
C ASN A 267 30.03 2.07 2.38
N SER A 268 29.04 1.32 1.88
CA SER A 268 28.15 1.75 0.81
C SER A 268 28.92 2.31 -0.40
N SER A 269 29.92 1.58 -0.89
CA SER A 269 30.80 2.03 -1.99
C SER A 269 30.06 1.99 -3.35
N ASN A 270 29.88 3.16 -3.98
CA ASN A 270 29.33 3.27 -5.35
C ASN A 270 30.35 2.82 -6.39
N THR A 271 31.63 3.12 -6.15
CA THR A 271 32.74 2.77 -7.04
C THR A 271 32.91 1.26 -7.14
N PHE A 272 32.78 0.51 -6.04
CA PHE A 272 32.81 -0.95 -6.06
C PHE A 272 31.67 -1.53 -6.92
N MET A 273 30.42 -1.10 -6.70
CA MET A 273 29.28 -1.57 -7.50
C MET A 273 29.51 -1.35 -9.00
N THR A 274 30.12 -0.23 -9.34
CA THR A 274 30.41 0.13 -10.72
C THR A 274 31.56 -0.70 -11.30
N ALA A 275 32.73 -0.65 -10.64
CA ALA A 275 33.98 -1.22 -11.13
C ALA A 275 34.03 -2.75 -11.07
N LYS A 276 33.37 -3.35 -10.07
CA LYS A 276 33.44 -4.80 -9.82
C LYS A 276 32.16 -5.54 -10.20
N VAL A 277 31.02 -4.86 -10.39
CA VAL A 277 29.78 -5.50 -10.86
C VAL A 277 29.38 -5.00 -12.24
N ALA A 278 29.06 -3.72 -12.39
CA ALA A 278 28.46 -3.20 -13.62
C ALA A 278 29.36 -3.35 -14.86
N ILE A 279 30.61 -2.89 -14.77
CA ILE A 279 31.58 -2.98 -15.87
C ILE A 279 31.94 -4.44 -16.20
N PRO A 280 32.30 -5.31 -15.22
CA PRO A 280 32.59 -6.70 -15.53
C PRO A 280 31.38 -7.45 -16.10
N LEU A 281 30.16 -7.19 -15.62
CA LEU A 281 28.95 -7.80 -16.17
C LEU A 281 28.72 -7.39 -17.63
N PHE A 282 28.94 -6.12 -17.96
CA PHE A 282 28.89 -5.62 -19.32
C PHE A 282 29.94 -6.29 -20.22
N ASN A 283 31.19 -6.35 -19.76
CA ASN A 283 32.30 -6.93 -20.51
C ASN A 283 32.16 -8.44 -20.72
N GLN A 284 31.76 -9.20 -19.69
CA GLN A 284 31.49 -10.65 -19.77
C GLN A 284 30.38 -10.99 -20.79
N ASN A 285 29.50 -10.02 -21.07
CA ASN A 285 28.44 -10.16 -22.05
C ASN A 285 28.77 -9.48 -23.40
N ASN A 286 30.06 -9.33 -23.72
CA ASN A 286 30.55 -8.76 -25.00
C ASN A 286 30.02 -7.35 -25.28
N GLY A 287 29.74 -6.57 -24.23
CA GLY A 287 29.16 -5.23 -24.36
C GLY A 287 27.69 -5.23 -24.84
N ASN A 288 26.99 -6.36 -24.81
CA ASN A 288 25.58 -6.42 -25.16
C ASN A 288 24.70 -5.88 -24.02
N LEU A 289 24.35 -4.59 -24.11
CA LEU A 289 23.57 -3.90 -23.09
C LEU A 289 22.16 -4.48 -22.90
N GLU A 290 21.51 -4.94 -23.97
CA GLU A 290 20.18 -5.56 -23.89
C GLU A 290 20.22 -6.84 -23.06
N LYS A 291 21.21 -7.70 -23.32
CA LYS A 291 21.42 -8.92 -22.55
C LYS A 291 21.69 -8.62 -21.07
N VAL A 292 22.52 -7.62 -20.79
CA VAL A 292 22.83 -7.19 -19.41
C VAL A 292 21.60 -6.62 -18.70
N ALA A 293 20.80 -5.79 -19.38
CA ALA A 293 19.57 -5.23 -18.85
C ALA A 293 18.54 -6.33 -18.52
N ASN A 294 18.47 -7.38 -19.35
CA ASN A 294 17.63 -8.55 -19.09
C ASN A 294 18.12 -9.34 -17.88
N ILE A 295 19.43 -9.59 -17.76
CA ILE A 295 20.01 -10.24 -16.57
C ILE A 295 19.69 -9.43 -15.31
N TRP A 296 19.99 -8.13 -15.31
CA TRP A 296 19.75 -7.23 -14.19
C TRP A 296 18.27 -7.20 -13.77
N THR A 297 17.38 -7.04 -14.75
CA THR A 297 15.93 -7.02 -14.51
C THR A 297 15.42 -8.36 -13.97
N ASN A 298 15.99 -9.49 -14.41
CA ASN A 298 15.63 -10.80 -13.89
C ASN A 298 15.99 -10.95 -12.41
N TYR A 299 17.17 -10.47 -11.99
CA TYR A 299 17.52 -10.44 -10.55
C TYR A 299 16.56 -9.55 -9.76
N LEU A 300 16.26 -8.34 -10.23
CA LEU A 300 15.30 -7.47 -9.55
C LEU A 300 13.93 -8.16 -9.35
N LYS A 301 13.40 -8.79 -10.40
CA LYS A 301 12.11 -9.54 -10.33
C LYS A 301 12.15 -10.74 -9.40
N GLN A 302 13.27 -11.46 -9.36
CA GLN A 302 13.48 -12.57 -8.41
C GLN A 302 13.34 -12.10 -6.96
N PHE A 303 13.65 -10.84 -6.66
CA PHE A 303 13.55 -10.22 -5.35
C PHE A 303 12.29 -9.38 -5.13
N GLY A 304 11.28 -9.47 -6.02
CA GLY A 304 10.01 -8.74 -5.85
C GLY A 304 10.05 -7.28 -6.26
N LEU A 305 11.16 -6.83 -6.83
CA LEU A 305 11.29 -5.53 -7.46
C LEU A 305 10.81 -5.63 -8.91
N ARG A 306 10.37 -4.53 -9.51
CA ARG A 306 9.93 -4.51 -10.92
C ARG A 306 8.65 -5.30 -11.24
N SER A 307 7.88 -5.64 -10.22
CA SER A 307 6.60 -6.34 -10.33
C SER A 307 5.71 -6.03 -9.14
N LYS A 308 4.39 -6.09 -9.33
CA LYS A 308 3.45 -6.11 -8.19
C LYS A 308 3.83 -7.21 -7.21
N THR A 309 3.74 -6.91 -5.92
CA THR A 309 3.95 -7.89 -4.85
C THR A 309 2.74 -8.81 -4.69
N GLY A 310 1.58 -8.39 -5.23
CA GLY A 310 0.33 -9.12 -5.19
C GLY A 310 -0.41 -8.98 -3.86
N VAL A 311 0.02 -8.08 -2.97
CA VAL A 311 -0.60 -7.85 -1.66
C VAL A 311 -2.12 -7.79 -1.78
N ASP A 312 -2.81 -8.39 -0.81
CA ASP A 312 -4.27 -8.45 -0.72
C ASP A 312 -4.88 -7.11 -0.28
N LEU A 313 -4.57 -6.07 -1.04
CA LEU A 313 -5.12 -4.72 -0.95
C LEU A 313 -5.42 -4.19 -2.37
N PRO A 314 -6.41 -3.32 -2.52
CA PRO A 314 -6.78 -2.80 -3.82
C PRO A 314 -5.75 -1.77 -4.31
N PHE A 315 -5.75 -1.50 -5.61
CA PHE A 315 -5.00 -0.43 -6.24
C PHE A 315 -3.46 -0.53 -6.14
N GLU A 316 -2.90 -1.72 -5.90
CA GLU A 316 -1.45 -1.90 -5.96
C GLU A 316 -0.92 -1.52 -7.35
N GLU A 317 0.08 -0.63 -7.38
CA GLU A 317 0.78 -0.22 -8.58
C GLU A 317 2.07 -1.00 -8.79
N ASP A 318 2.40 -1.18 -10.07
CA ASP A 318 3.50 -1.97 -10.58
C ASP A 318 4.86 -1.35 -10.21
N GLY A 319 4.93 -0.03 -10.04
CA GLY A 319 6.16 0.75 -10.10
C GLY A 319 6.49 1.16 -11.53
N GLN A 320 7.05 2.37 -11.71
CA GLN A 320 7.53 2.83 -13.01
C GLN A 320 8.96 2.35 -13.21
N TYR A 321 9.21 1.51 -14.22
CA TYR A 321 10.56 1.00 -14.51
C TYR A 321 10.97 1.33 -15.92
N GLN A 322 11.94 2.23 -16.05
CA GLN A 322 12.57 2.53 -17.32
C GLN A 322 14.07 2.20 -17.20
N LEU A 323 14.43 0.94 -17.44
CA LEU A 323 15.66 0.67 -18.19
C LEU A 323 15.25 0.76 -19.66
N HIS A 324 15.24 1.97 -20.22
CA HIS A 324 14.89 2.15 -21.63
C HIS A 324 15.92 1.46 -22.52
N ALA A 325 15.55 0.26 -23.00
CA ALA A 325 16.15 -0.33 -24.17
C ALA A 325 15.45 0.27 -25.41
N SER A 326 15.82 1.49 -25.80
CA SER A 326 15.98 1.90 -27.21
C SER A 326 15.98 3.42 -27.44
N SER A 327 16.92 3.82 -28.30
CA SER A 327 16.78 4.82 -29.37
C SER A 327 17.31 6.25 -29.22
N LYS A 328 17.99 6.66 -28.13
CA LYS A 328 18.87 7.85 -28.17
C LYS A 328 20.11 7.67 -27.29
N PHE A 329 21.26 8.05 -27.83
CA PHE A 329 22.61 7.80 -27.34
C PHE A 329 22.99 8.60 -26.07
N GLU A 330 22.05 8.81 -25.14
CA GLU A 330 22.29 9.43 -23.83
C GLU A 330 22.09 8.46 -22.64
N SER A 331 21.58 7.24 -22.88
CA SER A 331 21.35 6.22 -21.82
C SER A 331 22.02 4.87 -22.13
N GLY A 332 23.30 4.90 -22.53
CA GLY A 332 24.12 3.71 -22.77
C GLY A 332 24.50 3.00 -21.47
N ILE A 333 25.75 2.51 -21.40
CA ILE A 333 26.31 1.89 -20.20
C ILE A 333 26.12 2.74 -18.93
N SER A 334 26.09 4.08 -19.03
CA SER A 334 25.83 5.01 -17.91
C SER A 334 24.55 4.69 -17.13
N ALA A 335 23.50 4.19 -17.79
CA ALA A 335 22.27 3.76 -17.12
C ALA A 335 22.51 2.53 -16.23
N LEU A 336 23.29 1.56 -16.70
CA LEU A 336 23.72 0.40 -15.91
C LEU A 336 24.63 0.83 -14.75
N LEU A 337 25.56 1.75 -14.98
CA LEU A 337 26.45 2.25 -13.93
C LEU A 337 25.65 2.92 -12.81
N ASN A 338 24.67 3.77 -13.15
CA ASN A 338 23.75 4.37 -12.19
C ASN A 338 22.90 3.33 -11.46
N ALA A 339 22.31 2.38 -12.19
CA ALA A 339 21.50 1.32 -11.60
C ALA A 339 22.28 0.47 -10.60
N SER A 340 23.59 0.28 -10.80
CA SER A 340 24.43 -0.58 -9.94
C SER A 340 24.46 -0.15 -8.47
N TRP A 341 24.35 1.14 -8.19
CA TRP A 341 24.26 1.69 -6.83
C TRP A 341 22.85 2.23 -6.52
N GLY A 342 21.88 1.94 -7.37
CA GLY A 342 20.45 2.21 -7.18
C GLY A 342 19.99 3.56 -7.70
N GLY A 343 20.85 4.27 -8.45
CA GLY A 343 20.47 5.47 -9.17
C GLY A 343 19.35 5.19 -10.17
N ASN A 344 18.32 6.03 -10.14
CA ASN A 344 17.13 5.95 -11.00
C ASN A 344 16.28 4.67 -10.83
N GLU A 345 16.43 3.92 -9.74
CA GLU A 345 15.53 2.81 -9.41
C GLU A 345 14.52 3.20 -8.34
N VAL A 346 13.24 3.14 -8.71
CA VAL A 346 12.13 3.64 -7.90
C VAL A 346 11.10 2.55 -7.68
N HIS A 347 10.73 2.30 -6.43
CA HIS A 347 9.84 1.21 -6.04
C HIS A 347 8.84 1.64 -4.97
N THR A 348 7.74 0.93 -4.83
CA THR A 348 6.83 1.14 -3.71
C THR A 348 7.47 0.65 -2.41
N PRO A 349 7.12 1.23 -1.24
CA PRO A 349 7.59 0.73 0.05
C PRO A 349 7.33 -0.76 0.29
N ILE A 350 6.20 -1.31 -0.22
CA ILE A 350 5.93 -2.76 -0.10
C ILE A 350 6.91 -3.61 -0.91
N GLN A 351 7.33 -3.15 -2.10
CA GLN A 351 8.31 -3.85 -2.93
C GLN A 351 9.68 -3.85 -2.26
N LEU A 352 10.08 -2.72 -1.67
CA LEU A 352 11.33 -2.63 -0.89
C LEU A 352 11.32 -3.56 0.33
N ALA A 353 10.18 -3.64 1.03
CA ALA A 353 10.03 -4.56 2.15
C ALA A 353 10.05 -6.03 1.71
N GLN A 354 9.40 -6.38 0.58
CA GLN A 354 9.45 -7.73 0.01
C GLN A 354 10.88 -8.09 -0.43
N TYR A 355 11.62 -7.15 -1.03
CA TYR A 355 13.03 -7.31 -1.37
C TYR A 355 13.88 -7.61 -0.14
N ALA A 356 13.78 -6.77 0.90
CA ALA A 356 14.54 -6.97 2.14
C ALA A 356 14.20 -8.31 2.80
N ALA A 357 12.92 -8.69 2.81
CA ALA A 357 12.48 -9.99 3.33
C ALA A 357 13.03 -11.15 2.49
N THR A 358 12.99 -11.06 1.17
CA THR A 358 13.51 -12.11 0.27
C THR A 358 15.02 -12.29 0.43
N LEU A 359 15.76 -11.19 0.60
CA LEU A 359 17.19 -11.22 0.91
C LEU A 359 17.47 -11.89 2.26
N ALA A 360 16.75 -11.49 3.31
CA ALA A 360 16.86 -12.10 4.63
C ALA A 360 16.46 -13.59 4.63
N ASN A 361 15.56 -13.99 3.73
CA ASN A 361 15.13 -15.37 3.54
C ASN A 361 15.92 -16.14 2.48
N LYS A 362 17.12 -15.66 2.12
CA LYS A 362 18.05 -16.37 1.22
C LYS A 362 17.46 -16.71 -0.16
N GLY A 363 16.57 -15.85 -0.68
CA GLY A 363 15.97 -15.99 -2.01
C GLY A 363 14.58 -16.61 -2.04
N ASP A 364 14.04 -17.04 -0.90
CA ASP A 364 12.63 -17.42 -0.77
C ASP A 364 11.74 -16.18 -0.74
N LYS A 365 11.05 -15.92 -1.85
CA LYS A 365 10.14 -14.79 -2.01
C LYS A 365 8.72 -15.21 -1.64
N TYR A 366 8.24 -14.73 -0.50
CA TYR A 366 6.85 -14.87 -0.09
C TYR A 366 6.02 -13.69 -0.60
N LYS A 367 4.78 -13.99 -0.98
CA LYS A 367 3.76 -12.99 -1.27
C LYS A 367 3.42 -12.23 0.03
N PRO A 368 3.45 -10.88 0.05
CA PRO A 368 3.00 -10.12 1.20
C PRO A 368 1.49 -10.33 1.46
N GLN A 369 1.12 -10.60 2.70
CA GLN A 369 -0.27 -10.88 3.09
C GLN A 369 -0.69 -10.07 4.33
N ILE A 370 -1.76 -9.28 4.18
CA ILE A 370 -2.41 -8.51 5.26
C ILE A 370 -3.54 -9.30 5.93
N THR A 371 -4.15 -10.28 5.25
CA THR A 371 -5.26 -11.07 5.80
C THR A 371 -4.78 -12.41 6.34
N ASN A 372 -5.14 -12.71 7.59
CA ASN A 372 -4.81 -13.97 8.26
C ASN A 372 -5.93 -15.00 8.13
N THR A 373 -7.19 -14.62 8.37
CA THR A 373 -8.33 -15.57 8.40
C THR A 373 -9.63 -14.89 8.01
N ILE A 374 -10.46 -15.60 7.23
CA ILE A 374 -11.87 -15.23 6.96
C ILE A 374 -12.75 -16.16 7.79
N ILE A 375 -13.62 -15.59 8.63
CA ILE A 375 -14.43 -16.31 9.61
C ILE A 375 -15.90 -16.21 9.20
N ASN A 376 -16.54 -17.35 8.96
CA ASN A 376 -17.97 -17.42 8.66
C ASN A 376 -18.81 -17.19 9.92
N ASN A 377 -20.05 -16.74 9.73
CA ASN A 377 -20.99 -16.41 10.81
C ASN A 377 -21.41 -17.59 11.69
N ASP A 378 -21.22 -18.83 11.22
CA ASP A 378 -21.55 -20.03 11.99
C ASP A 378 -20.48 -20.35 13.06
N GLY A 379 -19.38 -19.59 13.12
CA GLY A 379 -18.25 -19.79 14.02
C GLY A 379 -17.48 -21.10 13.77
N LYS A 380 -17.88 -21.89 12.75
CA LYS A 380 -17.32 -23.21 12.45
C LYS A 380 -16.49 -23.21 11.19
N GLY A 381 -16.81 -22.34 10.22
CA GLY A 381 -16.03 -22.18 9.00
C GLY A 381 -14.96 -21.09 9.12
N THR A 382 -13.70 -21.47 9.34
CA THR A 382 -12.55 -20.55 9.25
C THR A 382 -11.70 -20.87 8.03
N LYS A 383 -11.53 -19.93 7.10
CA LYS A 383 -10.54 -20.02 6.01
C LYS A 383 -9.28 -19.28 6.43
N LYS A 384 -8.34 -20.00 7.03
CA LYS A 384 -7.01 -19.47 7.34
C LYS A 384 -6.20 -19.36 6.04
N LEU A 385 -5.70 -18.16 5.74
CA LEU A 385 -4.80 -17.99 4.61
C LEU A 385 -3.41 -18.49 5.01
N LYS A 386 -2.87 -19.40 4.20
CA LYS A 386 -1.52 -19.92 4.36
C LYS A 386 -0.53 -18.97 3.68
N PRO A 387 0.72 -18.89 4.19
CA PRO A 387 1.82 -18.26 3.48
C PRO A 387 1.93 -18.79 2.05
N ILE A 388 2.15 -17.89 1.09
CA ILE A 388 2.32 -18.23 -0.33
C ILE A 388 3.77 -17.95 -0.70
N LEU A 389 4.58 -19.01 -0.84
CA LEU A 389 5.90 -18.94 -1.43
C LEU A 389 5.73 -18.80 -2.95
N GLU A 390 6.07 -17.64 -3.51
CA GLU A 390 5.91 -17.36 -4.95
C GLU A 390 7.07 -17.94 -5.76
N SER A 391 8.28 -17.83 -5.23
CA SER A 391 9.48 -18.36 -5.86
C SER A 391 10.56 -18.64 -4.82
N SER A 392 11.42 -19.59 -5.11
CA SER A 392 12.59 -19.92 -4.30
C SER A 392 13.83 -19.90 -5.19
N ASN A 393 14.62 -18.83 -5.09
CA ASN A 393 15.87 -18.68 -5.84
C ASN A 393 17.03 -19.10 -4.94
N HIS A 394 17.57 -20.29 -5.18
CA HIS A 394 18.64 -20.84 -4.37
C HIS A 394 19.98 -20.27 -4.82
N TYR A 395 20.52 -19.34 -4.06
CA TYR A 395 21.89 -18.87 -4.23
C TYR A 395 22.87 -19.73 -3.41
N PRO A 396 24.11 -19.92 -3.88
CA PRO A 396 25.13 -20.64 -3.13
C PRO A 396 25.28 -20.13 -1.69
N SER A 397 25.37 -21.02 -0.71
CA SER A 397 25.68 -20.66 0.68
C SER A 397 27.15 -20.28 0.87
N HIS A 398 28.00 -20.67 -0.09
CA HIS A 398 29.41 -20.34 -0.20
C HIS A 398 29.67 -19.99 -1.66
N PHE A 399 30.24 -18.80 -1.89
CA PHE A 399 30.66 -18.33 -3.20
C PHE A 399 32.14 -18.55 -3.40
#